data_AF-A0A8X6FJM9-F1
#
_entry.id   AF-A0A8X6FJM9-F1
#
_cell.length_a   1.000
_cell.length_b   1.000
_cell.length_c   1.000
_cell.angle_alpha   90.00
_cell.angle_beta   90.00
_cell.angle_gamma   90.00
#
_symmetry.space_group_name_H-M   'P 1'
#
loop_
_entity.id
_entity.type
_entity.pdbx_description
1 polymer ?
#
loop_
_entity_poly.entity_id
_entity_poly.type
_entity_poly.pdbx_seq_one_letter_code
_entity_poly.pdbx_strand_id
1 'polypeptide(L)'
;MFKSVLITVLMVAIVTCQEEEEGCGLFKRKCKENQYCYRPDLNLKLDLGVCLNYMKKGAFCDERLQCEPPLECKETESSFIKFKICHEPSDVTVPPTFSTDIPDEETNAP
;
A
#
# COMPACT_ATOMS: atom_id res chain seq x y z
N MET A 1 -1.87 -11.55 36.75
CA MET A 1 -0.64 -11.95 36.01
C MET A 1 -0.79 -11.87 34.49
N PHE A 2 -1.94 -12.20 33.88
CA PHE A 2 -2.13 -12.16 32.41
C PHE A 2 -2.03 -10.78 31.74
N LYS A 3 -2.42 -9.69 32.42
CA LYS A 3 -2.34 -8.33 31.85
C LYS A 3 -0.90 -7.90 31.53
N SER A 4 0.08 -8.37 32.31
CA SER A 4 1.48 -7.99 32.10
C SER A 4 2.10 -8.67 30.88
N VAL A 5 1.64 -9.87 30.54
CA VAL A 5 2.12 -10.64 29.38
C VAL A 5 1.55 -10.09 28.08
N LEU A 6 0.28 -9.68 28.08
CA LEU A 6 -0.34 -9.02 26.94
C LEU A 6 0.35 -7.70 26.59
N ILE A 7 0.77 -6.91 27.58
CA ILE A 7 1.49 -5.65 27.37
C ILE A 7 2.88 -5.90 26.76
N THR A 8 3.62 -6.91 27.23
CA THR A 8 4.94 -7.23 26.65
C THR A 8 4.82 -7.76 25.22
N VAL A 9 3.82 -8.59 24.91
CA VAL A 9 3.58 -9.07 23.54
C VAL A 9 3.20 -7.91 22.60
N LEU A 10 2.37 -6.96 23.06
CA LEU A 10 1.98 -5.80 22.27
C LEU A 10 3.18 -4.88 21.96
N MET A 11 4.06 -4.65 22.94
CA MET A 11 5.28 -3.85 22.74
C MET A 11 6.27 -4.53 21.79
N VAL A 12 6.42 -5.86 21.85
CA VAL A 12 7.26 -6.61 20.91
C VAL A 12 6.72 -6.54 19.48
N ALA A 13 5.39 -6.65 19.30
CA ALA A 13 4.77 -6.52 17.99
C ALA A 13 4.93 -5.11 17.38
N ILE A 14 4.89 -4.06 18.20
CA ILE A 14 5.11 -2.67 17.75
C ILE A 14 6.60 -2.45 17.37
N VAL A 15 7.54 -3.04 18.11
CA VAL A 15 8.98 -2.92 17.84
C VAL A 15 9.38 -3.65 16.56
N THR A 16 8.74 -4.78 16.21
CA THR A 16 9.02 -5.48 14.94
C THR A 16 8.45 -4.78 13.70
N CYS A 17 7.57 -3.79 13.87
CA CYS A 17 7.01 -2.99 12.77
C CYS A 17 7.73 -1.65 12.57
N GLN A 18 8.75 -1.33 13.38
CA GLN A 18 9.68 -0.26 13.01
C GLN A 18 10.68 -0.83 12.01
N GLU A 19 10.22 -0.98 10.77
CA GLU A 19 11.14 -1.03 9.63
C GLU A 19 12.17 0.08 9.82
N GLU A 20 13.44 -0.32 9.86
CA GLU A 20 14.56 0.59 9.87
C GLU A 20 14.27 1.72 8.90
N GLU A 21 14.42 2.99 9.31
CA GLU A 21 14.49 4.09 8.35
C GLU A 21 15.75 3.85 7.52
N GLU A 22 15.66 2.96 6.54
CA GLU A 22 16.75 2.60 5.65
C GLU A 22 16.97 3.81 4.75
N GLY A 23 17.86 4.68 5.19
CA GLY A 23 18.32 5.77 4.37
C GLY A 23 18.79 5.26 3.00
N CYS A 24 18.62 6.08 1.98
CA CYS A 24 18.90 5.73 0.60
C CYS A 24 20.33 6.07 0.18
N GLY A 25 21.02 5.09 -0.41
CA GLY A 25 22.35 5.25 -1.00
C GLY A 25 23.48 5.35 0.01
N LEU A 26 24.68 5.63 -0.49
CA LEU A 26 25.94 5.64 0.29
C LEU A 26 25.88 6.50 1.56
N PHE A 27 25.12 7.59 1.52
CA PHE A 27 25.00 8.54 2.63
C PHE A 27 23.75 8.33 3.47
N LYS A 28 23.01 7.22 3.25
CA LYS A 28 21.76 6.88 3.94
C LYS A 28 20.82 8.09 4.05
N ARG A 29 20.59 8.79 2.94
CA ARG A 29 19.75 10.00 2.95
C ARG A 29 18.28 9.62 2.92
N LYS A 30 17.46 10.35 3.68
CA LYS A 30 16.01 10.21 3.61
C LYS A 30 15.51 10.79 2.28
N CYS A 31 14.71 10.02 1.55
CA CYS A 31 14.03 10.51 0.36
C CYS A 31 12.87 11.45 0.75
N LYS A 32 12.42 12.26 -0.22
CA LYS A 32 11.24 13.11 -0.01
C LYS A 32 9.98 12.27 0.12
N GLU A 33 8.92 12.85 0.67
CA GLU A 33 7.62 12.18 0.88
C GLU A 33 7.04 11.57 -0.42
N ASN A 34 7.21 12.25 -1.55
CA ASN A 34 6.76 11.79 -2.86
C ASN A 34 7.79 10.92 -3.61
N GLN A 35 8.77 10.37 -2.89
CA GLN A 35 9.87 9.59 -3.44
C GLN A 35 10.08 8.28 -2.69
N TYR A 36 10.64 7.29 -3.37
CA TYR A 36 11.09 6.03 -2.78
C TYR A 36 12.57 5.78 -3.07
N CYS A 37 13.20 4.95 -2.26
CA CYS A 37 14.56 4.52 -2.50
C CYS A 37 14.60 3.35 -3.50
N TYR A 38 15.14 3.58 -4.69
CA TYR A 38 15.42 2.53 -5.67
C TYR A 38 16.85 2.04 -5.52
N ARG A 39 17.03 0.75 -5.24
CA ARG A 39 18.34 0.10 -5.17
C ARG A 39 18.53 -0.83 -6.37
N PRO A 40 19.42 -0.49 -7.31
CA PRO A 40 19.72 -1.38 -8.43
C PRO A 40 20.52 -2.60 -7.93
N ASP A 41 20.12 -3.80 -8.34
CA ASP A 41 20.84 -5.03 -8.02
C ASP A 41 22.09 -5.18 -8.91
N LEU A 42 23.20 -4.62 -8.45
CA LEU A 42 24.48 -4.61 -9.18
C LEU A 42 25.50 -5.62 -8.62
N ASN A 43 25.12 -6.51 -7.71
CA ASN A 43 26.06 -7.44 -7.02
C ASN A 43 27.32 -6.74 -6.44
N LEU A 44 27.19 -5.47 -6.07
CA LEU A 44 28.26 -4.67 -5.46
C LEU A 44 27.99 -4.55 -3.96
N LYS A 45 29.04 -4.60 -3.13
CA LYS A 45 28.94 -4.38 -1.67
C LYS A 45 28.69 -2.91 -1.28
N LEU A 46 28.28 -2.05 -2.22
CA LEU A 46 28.03 -0.62 -2.01
C LEU A 46 26.54 -0.33 -2.18
N ASP A 47 25.95 0.44 -1.25
CA ASP A 47 24.59 0.93 -1.39
C ASP A 47 24.54 2.08 -2.41
N LEU A 48 24.09 1.78 -3.62
CA LEU A 48 23.89 2.73 -4.72
C LEU A 48 22.43 3.17 -4.85
N GLY A 49 21.68 3.14 -3.75
CA GLY A 49 20.31 3.63 -3.69
C GLY A 49 20.17 5.07 -4.20
N VAL A 50 19.14 5.31 -5.00
CA VAL A 50 18.75 6.62 -5.50
C VAL A 50 17.29 6.91 -5.20
N CYS A 51 16.98 8.14 -4.81
CA CYS A 51 15.60 8.57 -4.60
C CYS A 51 14.92 8.82 -5.96
N LEU A 52 13.89 8.04 -6.28
CA LEU A 52 13.06 8.19 -7.46
C LEU A 52 11.67 8.67 -7.08
N ASN A 53 11.01 9.42 -7.97
CA ASN A 53 9.61 9.79 -7.75
C ASN A 53 8.71 8.60 -8.03
N TYR A 54 7.61 8.49 -7.28
CA TYR A 54 6.56 7.53 -7.56
C TYR A 54 5.86 7.80 -8.90
N MET A 55 5.35 6.73 -9.51
CA MET A 55 4.54 6.77 -10.73
C MET A 55 3.09 7.14 -10.42
N LYS A 56 2.55 8.07 -11.19
CA LYS A 56 1.17 8.53 -11.07
C LYS A 56 0.21 7.57 -11.77
N LYS A 57 -1.09 7.71 -11.48
CA LYS A 57 -2.16 6.95 -12.15
C LYS A 57 -2.03 7.01 -13.67
N GLY A 58 -2.13 5.85 -14.32
CA GLY A 58 -2.00 5.68 -15.77
C GLY A 58 -0.55 5.66 -16.29
N ALA A 59 0.46 5.93 -15.46
CA ALA A 59 1.85 5.75 -15.85
C ALA A 59 2.24 4.27 -15.83
N PHE A 60 3.23 3.91 -16.65
CA PHE A 60 3.82 2.58 -16.66
C PHE A 60 4.51 2.27 -15.34
N CYS A 61 4.39 1.02 -14.91
CA CYS A 61 5.01 0.51 -13.70
C CYS A 61 5.57 -0.89 -13.95
N ASP A 62 6.55 -1.27 -13.14
CA ASP A 62 7.15 -2.59 -13.12
C ASP A 62 7.82 -2.85 -11.76
N GLU A 63 8.66 -3.87 -11.67
CA GLU A 63 9.39 -4.20 -10.43
C GLU A 63 10.39 -3.11 -10.00
N ARG A 64 10.76 -2.19 -10.90
CA ARG A 64 11.71 -1.10 -10.67
C ARG A 64 11.01 0.23 -10.47
N LEU A 65 9.87 0.44 -11.15
CA LEU A 65 9.07 1.66 -11.16
C LEU A 65 7.82 1.51 -10.31
N GLN A 66 7.86 2.07 -9.10
CA GLN A 66 6.78 1.94 -8.12
C GLN A 66 5.69 2.99 -8.31
N CYS A 67 4.44 2.58 -8.15
CA CYS A 67 3.29 3.47 -8.13
C CYS A 67 3.19 4.27 -6.84
N GLU A 68 2.61 5.46 -6.91
CA GLU A 68 2.32 6.28 -5.73
C GLU A 68 1.27 5.60 -4.86
N PRO A 69 1.52 5.38 -3.55
CA PRO A 69 0.50 4.84 -2.66
C PRO A 69 -0.78 5.70 -2.67
N PRO A 70 -1.98 5.11 -2.73
CA PRO A 70 -2.31 3.68 -2.61
C PRO A 70 -2.49 2.95 -3.95
N LEU A 71 -1.94 3.46 -5.06
CA LEU A 71 -2.13 2.87 -6.39
C LEU A 71 -1.44 1.51 -6.51
N GLU A 72 -2.03 0.62 -7.30
CA GLU A 72 -1.55 -0.73 -7.57
C GLU A 72 -1.05 -0.87 -9.02
N CYS A 73 0.07 -1.56 -9.21
CA CYS A 73 0.61 -1.85 -10.53
C CYS A 73 -0.10 -3.06 -11.16
N LYS A 74 -1.00 -2.82 -12.12
CA LYS A 74 -1.84 -3.86 -12.74
C LYS A 74 -1.56 -3.99 -14.23
N GLU A 75 -1.62 -5.22 -14.72
CA GLU A 75 -1.54 -5.51 -16.15
C GLU A 75 -2.83 -5.02 -16.83
N THR A 76 -2.71 -4.30 -17.95
CA THR A 76 -3.87 -3.79 -18.68
C THR A 76 -4.54 -4.91 -19.48
N GLU A 77 -5.87 -5.00 -19.45
CA GLU A 77 -6.65 -6.06 -20.13
C GLU A 77 -6.72 -5.93 -21.67
N SER A 78 -6.09 -4.89 -22.23
CA SER A 78 -6.07 -4.63 -23.67
C SER A 78 -5.01 -5.50 -24.36
N SER A 79 -5.46 -6.36 -25.27
CA SER A 79 -4.69 -7.42 -25.92
C SER A 79 -3.54 -6.94 -26.83
N PHE A 80 -2.63 -7.89 -27.14
CA PHE A 80 -1.42 -7.87 -27.98
C PHE A 80 -0.10 -7.40 -27.34
N ILE A 81 -0.11 -6.48 -26.38
CA ILE A 81 1.11 -6.03 -25.69
C ILE A 81 0.84 -6.04 -24.19
N LYS A 82 1.61 -6.86 -23.46
CA LYS A 82 1.53 -6.94 -21.99
C LYS A 82 2.34 -5.81 -21.39
N PHE A 83 1.65 -4.82 -20.84
CA PHE A 83 2.26 -3.76 -20.04
C PHE A 83 1.45 -3.55 -18.76
N LYS A 84 2.13 -3.09 -17.71
CA LYS A 84 1.50 -2.78 -16.43
C LYS A 84 1.47 -1.27 -16.24
N ILE A 85 0.37 -0.77 -15.69
CA ILE A 85 0.21 0.65 -15.34
C ILE A 85 -0.34 0.81 -13.92
N CYS A 86 -0.13 1.98 -13.34
CA CYS A 86 -0.65 2.31 -12.03
C CYS A 86 -2.16 2.57 -12.09
N HIS A 87 -2.93 1.73 -11.39
CA HIS A 87 -4.38 1.82 -11.26
C HIS A 87 -4.78 2.11 -9.81
N GLU A 88 -5.99 2.63 -9.65
CA GLU A 88 -6.60 2.65 -8.32
C GLU A 88 -6.75 1.21 -7.79
N PRO A 89 -6.60 1.02 -6.47
CA PRO A 89 -6.94 -0.25 -5.86
C PRO A 89 -8.40 -0.56 -6.21
N SER A 90 -8.65 -1.82 -6.55
CA SER A 90 -10.03 -2.25 -6.83
C SER A 90 -10.74 -2.27 -5.49
N ASP A 91 -11.65 -1.34 -5.24
CA ASP A 91 -12.53 -1.39 -4.07
C ASP A 91 -13.15 -2.78 -4.04
N VAL A 92 -12.81 -3.56 -3.02
CA VAL A 92 -13.58 -4.75 -2.67
C VAL A 92 -14.96 -4.22 -2.37
N THR A 93 -15.87 -4.38 -3.32
CA THR A 93 -17.27 -4.03 -3.19
C THR A 93 -17.79 -4.82 -1.99
N VAL A 94 -17.88 -4.17 -0.84
CA VAL A 94 -18.68 -4.67 0.27
C VAL A 94 -20.07 -4.81 -0.33
N PRO A 95 -20.67 -6.03 -0.38
CA PRO A 95 -22.01 -6.19 -0.92
C PRO A 95 -22.92 -5.19 -0.20
N PRO A 96 -23.84 -4.50 -0.89
CA PRO A 96 -24.74 -3.59 -0.23
C PRO A 96 -25.52 -4.40 0.81
N THR A 97 -25.24 -4.16 2.09
CA THR A 97 -26.10 -4.62 3.17
C THR A 97 -27.42 -3.89 2.95
N PHE A 98 -28.35 -4.57 2.26
CA PHE A 98 -29.74 -4.17 2.17
C PHE A 98 -30.27 -4.23 3.60
N SER A 99 -30.16 -3.13 4.34
CA SER A 99 -31.01 -2.90 5.50
C SER A 99 -32.42 -2.68 4.97
N THR A 100 -33.18 -3.76 4.84
CA THR A 100 -34.64 -3.67 4.84
C THR A 100 -35.06 -3.27 6.25
N ASP A 101 -35.04 -1.97 6.51
CA ASP A 101 -35.89 -1.40 7.56
C ASP A 101 -37.33 -1.52 7.06
N ILE A 102 -38.01 -2.57 7.53
CA ILE A 102 -39.47 -2.63 7.55
C ILE A 102 -39.87 -1.93 8.85
N PRO A 103 -40.56 -0.78 8.81
CA PRO A 103 -41.28 -0.31 9.97
C PRO A 103 -42.61 -1.07 10.03
N ASP A 104 -42.71 -2.01 10.97
CA ASP A 104 -43.98 -2.39 11.56
C ASP A 104 -44.51 -1.16 12.33
N GLU A 105 -45.60 -0.52 11.89
CA GLU A 105 -46.57 0.03 12.84
C GLU A 105 -47.98 0.20 12.25
N GLU A 106 -48.92 -0.31 13.04
CA GLU A 106 -50.36 -0.45 12.91
C GLU A 106 -51.11 0.90 13.07
N THR A 107 -52.38 0.96 12.62
CA THR A 107 -53.47 1.89 13.06
C THR A 107 -53.61 3.20 12.23
N ASN A 108 -54.76 3.66 11.70
CA ASN A 108 -56.20 3.40 11.90
C ASN A 108 -57.03 3.78 10.64
N ALA A 109 -58.25 3.28 10.57
CA ALA A 109 -59.27 3.50 9.53
C ALA A 109 -59.90 4.90 9.53
N PRO A 110 -60.69 5.22 8.48
CA PRO A 110 -62.06 5.68 8.69
C PRO A 110 -63.13 4.71 8.15
#